data_AF-A0AAV0W3W7-F1
#
_entry.id   AF-A0AAV0W3W7-F1
#
_cell.length_a   1.000
_cell.length_b   1.000
_cell.length_c   1.000
_cell.angle_alpha   90.00
_cell.angle_beta   90.00
_cell.angle_gamma   90.00
#
_symmetry.space_group_name_H-M   'P 1'
#
loop_
_entity.id
_entity.type
_entity.pdbx_description
1 polymer ?
#
loop_
_entity_poly.entity_id
_entity_poly.type
_entity_poly.pdbx_seq_one_letter_code
_entity_poly.pdbx_strand_id
1 'polypeptide(L)'
;MSLSSNKVDEKHMAISIKKKIESFVFLLMLCLWARVLRPLHGISKLLQKQDIDLQKALDRLTDAYTCMQQLRNDYCSVVENASNLAIKWGIPADDKVARQKKARLFFDEIDGDRRLNITQDNFKIKVFLPIFNTIICQHKDRFKGLHNVCTIFNFLKPQTLLGPDEITIKGSYDFIQMYQTDISSDLTSQLLSIKEIINT
;
A
#
# COMPACT_ATOMS: atom_id res chain seq x y z
N MET A 1 16.73 33.35 4.75
CA MET A 1 17.77 32.50 5.37
C MET A 1 19.09 32.73 4.65
N SER A 2 20.08 33.31 5.32
CA SER A 2 21.46 33.31 4.85
C SER A 2 22.11 31.98 5.22
N LEU A 3 22.85 31.38 4.29
CA LEU A 3 23.60 30.14 4.54
C LEU A 3 24.83 30.48 5.39
N SER A 4 25.00 29.78 6.52
CA SER A 4 26.08 29.99 7.50
C SER A 4 27.42 29.36 7.11
N SER A 5 27.43 28.41 6.18
CA SER A 5 28.67 27.82 5.64
C SER A 5 29.34 28.78 4.67
N ASN A 6 30.68 28.84 4.68
CA ASN A 6 31.48 29.63 3.74
C ASN A 6 31.90 28.86 2.47
N LYS A 7 31.69 27.54 2.43
CA LYS A 7 32.07 26.71 1.27
C LYS A 7 31.08 26.89 0.13
N VAL A 8 31.61 27.20 -1.06
CA VAL A 8 30.80 27.49 -2.27
C VAL A 8 29.97 26.29 -2.69
N ASP A 9 30.55 25.08 -2.65
CA ASP A 9 29.86 23.86 -3.06
C ASP A 9 28.66 23.54 -2.16
N GLU A 10 28.82 23.70 -0.84
CA GLU A 10 27.74 23.51 0.12
C GLU A 10 26.60 24.52 -0.11
N LYS A 11 26.95 25.78 -0.43
CA LYS A 11 25.94 26.79 -0.79
C LYS A 11 25.21 26.42 -2.08
N HIS A 12 25.92 25.99 -3.11
CA HIS A 12 25.33 25.59 -4.38
C HIS A 12 24.41 24.37 -4.22
N MET A 13 24.82 23.37 -3.44
CA MET A 13 24.02 22.20 -3.13
C MET A 13 22.75 22.59 -2.37
N ALA A 14 22.85 23.42 -1.34
CA ALA A 14 21.70 23.89 -0.58
C ALA A 14 20.70 24.66 -1.45
N ILE A 15 21.17 25.54 -2.32
CA ILE A 15 20.32 26.26 -3.29
C ILE A 15 19.64 25.28 -4.25
N SER A 16 20.36 24.25 -4.72
CA SER A 16 19.78 23.21 -5.60
C SER A 16 18.68 22.41 -4.90
N ILE A 17 18.90 21.99 -3.65
CA ILE A 17 17.90 21.27 -2.85
C ILE A 17 16.68 22.15 -2.61
N LYS A 18 16.89 23.40 -2.20
CA LYS A 18 15.82 24.38 -1.99
C LYS A 18 14.93 24.48 -3.23
N LYS A 19 15.52 24.69 -4.41
CA LYS A 19 14.77 24.75 -5.69
C LYS A 19 13.97 23.49 -5.98
N LYS A 20 14.44 22.30 -5.58
CA LYS A 20 13.70 21.05 -5.76
C LYS A 20 12.53 20.93 -4.79
N ILE A 21 12.73 21.30 -3.52
CA ILE A 21 11.68 21.28 -2.49
C ILE A 21 10.59 22.31 -2.81
N GLU A 22 10.98 23.47 -3.34
CA GLU A 22 10.08 24.54 -3.80
C GLU A 22 9.54 24.32 -5.22
N SER A 23 9.45 23.06 -5.68
CA SER A 23 8.81 22.71 -6.97
C SER A 23 7.41 22.15 -6.75
N PHE A 24 6.51 22.38 -7.69
CA PHE A 24 5.15 21.86 -7.59
C PHE A 24 5.13 20.32 -7.67
N VAL A 25 5.99 19.73 -8.49
CA VAL A 25 6.20 18.27 -8.55
C VAL A 25 6.58 17.68 -7.18
N PHE A 26 7.40 18.38 -6.39
CA PHE A 26 7.74 17.93 -5.04
C PHE A 26 6.52 17.94 -4.12
N LEU A 27 5.67 18.96 -4.20
CA LEU A 27 4.42 19.02 -3.43
C LEU A 27 3.46 17.90 -3.81
N LEU A 28 3.32 17.59 -5.11
CA LEU A 28 2.55 16.44 -5.58
C LEU A 28 3.07 15.12 -4.98
N MET A 29 4.39 14.90 -5.00
CA MET A 29 5.01 13.74 -4.36
C MET A 29 4.75 13.68 -2.85
N LEU A 30 4.88 14.81 -2.17
CA LEU A 30 4.66 14.90 -0.73
C LEU A 30 3.21 14.57 -0.37
N CYS A 31 2.25 15.15 -1.08
CA CYS A 31 0.82 14.88 -0.88
C CYS A 31 0.46 13.43 -1.20
N LEU A 32 1.04 12.86 -2.26
CA LEU A 32 0.89 11.45 -2.62
C LEU A 32 1.38 10.54 -1.49
N TRP A 33 2.63 10.69 -1.05
CA TRP A 33 3.20 9.85 0.00
C TRP A 33 2.50 10.01 1.33
N ALA A 34 2.08 11.23 1.70
CA ALA A 34 1.31 11.44 2.91
C ALA A 34 -0.02 10.65 2.90
N ARG A 35 -0.70 10.59 1.77
CA ARG A 35 -1.95 9.82 1.62
C ARG A 35 -1.73 8.31 1.65
N VAL A 36 -0.65 7.82 1.03
CA VAL A 36 -0.29 6.41 1.04
C VAL A 36 0.13 5.95 2.45
N LEU A 37 1.00 6.71 3.11
CA LEU A 37 1.63 6.28 4.36
C LEU A 37 0.68 6.35 5.57
N ARG A 38 -0.28 7.28 5.61
CA ARG A 38 -1.22 7.41 6.74
C ARG A 38 -1.98 6.12 7.07
N PRO A 39 -2.75 5.50 6.14
CA PRO A 39 -3.46 4.25 6.43
C PRO A 39 -2.50 3.08 6.68
N LEU A 40 -1.40 2.99 5.92
CA LEU A 40 -0.40 1.92 6.08
C LEU A 40 0.29 1.98 7.45
N HIS A 41 0.57 3.18 7.96
CA HIS A 41 1.15 3.37 9.29
C HIS A 41 0.22 2.90 10.39
N GLY A 42 -1.08 3.22 10.29
CA GLY A 42 -2.09 2.75 11.24
C GLY A 42 -2.14 1.22 11.32
N ILE A 43 -2.10 0.57 10.17
CA ILE A 43 -2.12 -0.91 10.09
C ILE A 43 -0.81 -1.50 10.58
N SER A 44 0.33 -0.92 10.19
CA SER A 44 1.64 -1.38 10.66
C SER A 44 1.71 -1.39 12.19
N LYS A 45 1.24 -0.32 12.84
CA LYS A 45 1.14 -0.27 14.31
C LYS A 45 0.17 -1.29 14.88
N LEU A 46 -0.96 -1.52 14.21
CA LEU A 46 -1.96 -2.49 14.64
C LEU A 46 -1.44 -3.93 14.56
N LEU A 47 -0.77 -4.29 13.47
CA LEU A 47 -0.16 -5.61 13.28
C LEU A 47 0.99 -5.91 14.24
N GLN A 48 1.62 -4.87 14.81
CA GLN A 48 2.69 -5.02 15.80
C GLN A 48 2.16 -5.19 17.24
N LYS A 49 0.85 -5.11 17.47
CA LYS A 49 0.26 -5.36 18.79
C LYS A 49 0.30 -6.85 19.09
N GLN A 50 0.59 -7.21 20.35
CA GLN A 50 0.68 -8.59 20.79
C GLN A 50 -0.67 -9.31 20.75
N ASP A 51 -1.76 -8.60 21.03
CA ASP A 51 -3.10 -9.19 21.16
C ASP A 51 -3.95 -9.12 19.88
N ILE A 52 -3.30 -9.13 18.71
CA ILE A 52 -4.03 -9.05 17.45
C ILE A 52 -4.51 -10.43 16.98
N ASP A 53 -5.81 -10.53 16.75
CA ASP A 53 -6.43 -11.68 16.10
C ASP A 53 -6.18 -11.67 14.58
N LEU A 54 -5.94 -12.86 13.99
CA LEU A 54 -5.62 -13.01 12.57
C LEU A 54 -6.76 -12.52 11.66
N GLN A 55 -8.02 -12.72 12.04
CA GLN A 55 -9.14 -12.21 11.26
C GLN A 55 -9.19 -10.68 11.32
N LYS A 56 -9.04 -10.11 12.51
CA LYS A 56 -8.96 -8.63 12.66
C LYS A 56 -7.80 -8.05 11.85
N ALA A 57 -6.66 -8.73 11.80
CA ALA A 57 -5.53 -8.33 10.97
C ALA A 57 -5.90 -8.34 9.48
N LEU A 58 -6.52 -9.42 9.00
CA LEU A 58 -6.97 -9.55 7.61
C LEU A 58 -8.00 -8.50 7.23
N ASP A 59 -8.98 -8.22 8.08
CA ASP A 59 -10.01 -7.21 7.84
C ASP A 59 -9.36 -5.83 7.66
N ARG A 60 -8.43 -5.46 8.56
CA ARG A 60 -7.72 -4.18 8.48
C ARG A 60 -6.81 -4.07 7.26
N LEU A 61 -6.20 -5.17 6.83
CA LEU A 61 -5.41 -5.21 5.60
C LEU A 61 -6.30 -5.06 4.36
N THR A 62 -7.49 -5.63 4.39
CA THR A 62 -8.51 -5.52 3.34
C THR A 62 -9.06 -4.08 3.26
N ASP A 63 -9.29 -3.44 4.41
CA ASP A 63 -9.65 -2.01 4.49
C ASP A 63 -8.57 -1.14 3.81
N ALA A 64 -7.29 -1.38 4.12
CA ALA A 64 -6.19 -0.67 3.46
C ALA A 64 -6.15 -0.89 1.96
N TYR A 65 -6.34 -2.14 1.53
CA TYR A 65 -6.33 -2.50 0.13
C TYR A 65 -7.40 -1.71 -0.63
N THR A 66 -8.61 -1.68 -0.08
CA THR A 66 -9.74 -0.91 -0.62
C THR A 66 -9.44 0.59 -0.61
N CYS A 67 -8.84 1.11 0.47
CA CYS A 67 -8.41 2.51 0.55
C CYS A 67 -7.37 2.85 -0.55
N MET A 68 -6.38 1.99 -0.80
CA MET A 68 -5.39 2.20 -1.88
C MET A 68 -6.04 2.20 -3.27
N GLN A 69 -7.03 1.33 -3.49
CA GLN A 69 -7.79 1.31 -4.75
C GLN A 69 -8.61 2.60 -4.95
N GLN A 70 -9.22 3.13 -3.88
CA GLN A 70 -9.93 4.40 -3.92
C GLN A 70 -8.97 5.57 -4.18
N LEU A 71 -7.87 5.65 -3.44
CA LEU A 71 -6.84 6.68 -3.61
C LEU A 71 -6.24 6.68 -5.03
N ARG A 72 -6.07 5.51 -5.64
CA ARG A 72 -5.63 5.39 -7.04
C ARG A 72 -6.56 6.10 -8.02
N ASN A 73 -7.87 6.12 -7.75
CA ASN A 73 -8.85 6.76 -8.62
C ASN A 73 -9.03 8.26 -8.31
N ASP A 74 -8.50 8.72 -7.17
CA ASP A 74 -8.66 10.07 -6.64
C ASP A 74 -7.40 10.92 -6.83
N TYR A 75 -6.98 11.10 -8.09
CA TYR A 75 -5.84 11.96 -8.42
C TYR A 75 -6.13 13.43 -8.13
N CYS A 76 -7.38 13.88 -8.35
CA CYS A 76 -7.76 15.29 -8.24
C CYS A 76 -7.49 15.84 -6.84
N SER A 77 -7.80 15.07 -5.80
CA SER A 77 -7.60 15.52 -4.43
C SER A 77 -6.12 15.55 -3.99
N VAL A 78 -5.22 14.83 -4.68
CA VAL A 78 -3.77 14.99 -4.51
C VAL A 78 -3.34 16.34 -5.07
N VAL A 79 -3.82 16.69 -6.26
CA VAL A 79 -3.52 17.97 -6.91
C VAL A 79 -4.08 19.12 -6.08
N GLU A 80 -5.33 19.03 -5.60
CA GLU A 80 -5.95 20.05 -4.75
C GLU A 80 -5.16 20.30 -3.47
N ASN A 81 -4.76 19.23 -2.76
CA ASN A 81 -3.92 19.35 -1.57
C ASN A 81 -2.56 19.99 -1.88
N ALA A 82 -1.94 19.63 -3.00
CA ALA A 82 -0.66 20.22 -3.42
C ALA A 82 -0.81 21.70 -3.77
N SER A 83 -1.88 22.09 -4.48
CA SER A 83 -2.22 23.48 -4.78
C SER A 83 -2.44 24.31 -3.52
N ASN A 84 -3.19 23.78 -2.55
CA ASN A 84 -3.42 24.44 -1.27
C ASN A 84 -2.10 24.63 -0.49
N LEU A 85 -1.20 23.65 -0.50
CA LEU A 85 0.13 23.78 0.09
C LEU A 85 1.00 24.78 -0.67
N ALA A 86 0.94 24.81 -2.00
CA ALA A 86 1.69 25.75 -2.83
C ALA A 86 1.32 27.19 -2.49
N ILE A 87 0.02 27.48 -2.41
CA ILE A 87 -0.51 28.80 -2.00
C ILE A 87 -0.03 29.14 -0.58
N LYS A 88 -0.16 28.21 0.36
CA LYS A 88 0.24 28.42 1.76
C LYS A 88 1.74 28.68 1.92
N TRP A 89 2.57 28.06 1.09
CA TRP A 89 4.04 28.17 1.17
C TRP A 89 4.63 29.18 0.19
N GLY A 90 3.80 29.88 -0.60
CA GLY A 90 4.26 30.84 -1.60
C GLY A 90 5.06 30.20 -2.74
N ILE A 91 4.82 28.92 -3.03
CA ILE A 91 5.48 28.18 -4.11
C ILE A 91 4.67 28.37 -5.40
N PRO A 92 5.28 28.78 -6.51
CA PRO A 92 4.58 28.90 -7.79
C PRO A 92 4.10 27.51 -8.25
N ALA A 93 2.82 27.41 -8.61
CA ALA A 93 2.24 26.18 -9.15
C ALA A 93 2.62 25.94 -10.62
N ASP A 94 3.15 26.96 -11.29
CA ASP A 94 3.51 26.89 -12.71
C ASP A 94 5.00 26.55 -12.86
N ASP A 95 5.30 25.27 -13.03
CA ASP A 95 6.64 24.82 -13.36
C ASP A 95 6.92 25.19 -14.81
N LYS A 96 7.72 26.25 -15.03
CA LYS A 96 8.28 26.54 -16.36
C LYS A 96 8.96 25.27 -16.87
N VAL A 97 8.45 24.69 -17.95
CA VAL A 97 9.03 23.49 -18.58
C VAL A 97 10.47 23.79 -18.99
N ALA A 98 11.43 23.43 -18.12
CA ALA A 98 12.83 23.60 -18.41
C ALA A 98 13.21 22.64 -19.55
N ARG A 99 13.84 23.16 -20.61
CA ARG A 99 14.30 22.35 -21.74
C ARG A 99 15.16 21.19 -21.22
N GLN A 100 14.80 19.97 -21.59
CA GLN A 100 15.57 18.78 -21.24
C GLN A 100 16.99 18.89 -21.79
N LYS A 101 17.98 18.76 -20.91
CA LYS A 101 19.36 18.48 -21.34
C LYS A 101 19.50 16.97 -21.47
N LYS A 102 19.44 16.48 -22.70
CA LYS A 102 19.86 15.10 -23.01
C LYS A 102 21.38 15.10 -23.09
N ALA A 103 22.05 14.16 -22.42
CA ALA A 103 23.45 13.89 -22.69
C ALA A 103 23.59 13.46 -24.16
N ARG A 104 24.70 13.81 -24.81
CA ARG A 104 25.03 13.22 -26.12
C ARG A 104 25.18 11.70 -25.90
N LEU A 105 24.47 10.91 -26.68
CA LEU A 105 24.63 9.46 -26.73
C LEU A 105 25.67 9.17 -27.80
N PHE A 106 26.80 8.58 -27.43
CA PHE A 106 27.79 8.14 -28.41
C PHE A 106 27.42 6.76 -28.96
N PHE A 107 27.95 6.41 -30.14
CA PHE A 107 27.76 5.08 -30.72
C PHE A 107 28.32 4.03 -29.75
N ASP A 108 27.55 2.99 -29.46
CA ASP A 108 27.85 1.90 -28.51
C ASP A 108 27.71 2.23 -27.00
N GLU A 109 27.24 3.43 -26.63
CA GLU A 109 26.87 3.71 -25.24
C GLU A 109 25.49 3.12 -24.90
N ILE A 110 25.46 2.28 -23.86
CA ILE A 110 24.21 1.90 -23.19
C ILE A 110 23.64 3.16 -22.54
N ASP A 111 22.38 3.45 -22.84
CA ASP A 111 21.66 4.58 -22.30
C ASP A 111 21.64 4.56 -20.77
N GLY A 112 22.59 5.27 -20.14
CA GLY A 112 22.72 5.36 -18.69
C GLY A 112 21.49 6.01 -18.03
N ASP A 113 21.35 5.84 -16.69
CA ASP A 113 20.23 6.27 -15.84
C ASP A 113 19.55 7.57 -16.31
N ARG A 114 18.58 7.43 -17.23
CA ARG A 114 17.76 8.53 -17.70
C ARG A 114 16.80 8.84 -16.58
N ARG A 115 17.14 9.87 -15.78
CA ARG A 115 16.22 10.48 -14.82
C ARG A 115 14.85 10.64 -15.47
N LEU A 116 13.83 10.03 -14.87
CA LEU A 116 12.45 10.14 -15.36
C LEU A 116 12.14 11.62 -15.54
N ASN A 117 11.79 12.03 -16.76
CA ASN A 117 11.28 13.38 -16.98
C ASN A 117 9.88 13.45 -16.39
N ILE A 118 9.81 13.88 -15.14
CA ILE A 118 8.58 14.11 -14.39
C ILE A 118 8.24 15.58 -14.51
N THR A 119 7.10 15.86 -15.12
CA THR A 119 6.47 17.19 -15.19
C THR A 119 5.09 17.09 -14.55
N GLN A 120 4.48 18.22 -14.22
CA GLN A 120 3.12 18.24 -13.69
C GLN A 120 2.12 17.47 -14.60
N ASP A 121 2.21 17.67 -15.91
CA ASP A 121 1.29 17.04 -16.88
C ASP A 121 1.44 15.51 -16.94
N ASN A 122 2.67 15.01 -16.82
CA ASN A 122 2.93 13.57 -16.95
C ASN A 122 3.02 12.86 -15.59
N PHE A 123 2.97 13.59 -14.48
CA PHE A 123 3.06 13.05 -13.12
C PHE A 123 2.03 11.95 -12.88
N LYS A 124 0.78 12.17 -13.32
CA LYS A 124 -0.31 11.19 -13.19
C LYS A 124 0.07 9.85 -13.80
N ILE A 125 0.60 9.87 -15.02
CA ILE A 125 0.87 8.66 -15.81
C ILE A 125 2.19 8.02 -15.41
N LYS A 126 3.25 8.81 -15.18
CA LYS A 126 4.60 8.30 -14.94
C LYS A 126 4.91 7.97 -13.48
N VAL A 127 4.17 8.54 -12.53
CA VAL A 127 4.49 8.45 -11.11
C VAL A 127 3.29 7.94 -10.32
N PHE A 128 2.17 8.68 -10.35
CA PHE A 128 1.01 8.38 -9.53
C PHE A 128 0.42 6.99 -9.83
N LEU A 129 0.07 6.70 -11.10
CA LEU A 129 -0.51 5.40 -11.47
C LEU A 129 0.45 4.22 -11.23
N PRO A 130 1.74 4.28 -11.63
CA PRO A 130 2.70 3.21 -11.33
C PRO A 130 2.87 2.93 -9.84
N ILE A 131 2.93 3.98 -9.00
CA ILE A 131 3.05 3.83 -7.54
C ILE A 131 1.84 3.07 -6.99
N PHE A 132 0.62 3.50 -7.32
CA PHE A 132 -0.58 2.83 -6.82
C PHE A 132 -0.74 1.41 -7.37
N ASN A 133 -0.46 1.18 -8.66
CA ASN A 133 -0.49 -0.16 -9.24
C ASN A 133 0.49 -1.09 -8.50
N THR A 134 1.71 -0.60 -8.21
CA THR A 134 2.72 -1.37 -7.49
C THR A 134 2.27 -1.67 -6.07
N ILE A 135 1.78 -0.66 -5.33
CA ILE A 135 1.29 -0.84 -3.96
C ILE A 135 0.15 -1.86 -3.93
N ILE A 136 -0.84 -1.75 -4.81
CA ILE A 136 -2.00 -2.65 -4.84
C ILE A 136 -1.56 -4.09 -5.15
N CYS A 137 -0.68 -4.29 -6.15
CA CYS A 137 -0.16 -5.61 -6.48
C CYS A 137 0.61 -6.22 -5.30
N GLN A 138 1.59 -5.48 -4.78
CA GLN A 138 2.44 -5.93 -3.67
C GLN A 138 1.65 -6.20 -2.40
N HIS A 139 0.64 -5.37 -2.10
CA HIS A 139 -0.23 -5.56 -0.95
C HIS A 139 -1.04 -6.85 -1.07
N LYS A 140 -1.65 -7.10 -2.22
CA LYS A 140 -2.37 -8.36 -2.48
C LYS A 140 -1.46 -9.57 -2.36
N ASP A 141 -0.29 -9.53 -2.99
CA ASP A 141 0.63 -10.66 -3.04
C ASP A 141 1.21 -10.97 -1.67
N ARG A 142 1.62 -9.94 -0.92
CA ARG A 142 2.22 -10.08 0.42
C ARG A 142 1.29 -10.74 1.43
N PHE A 143 -0.01 -10.45 1.39
CA PHE A 143 -0.98 -10.93 2.38
C PHE A 143 -1.84 -12.10 1.89
N LYS A 144 -1.54 -12.67 0.72
CA LYS A 144 -2.20 -13.86 0.19
C LYS A 144 -2.14 -15.04 1.16
N GLY A 145 -1.00 -15.25 1.83
CA GLY A 145 -0.84 -16.32 2.82
C GLY A 145 -1.78 -16.17 4.02
N LEU A 146 -1.84 -14.96 4.60
CA LEU A 146 -2.75 -14.65 5.70
C LEU A 146 -4.22 -14.86 5.29
N HIS A 147 -4.59 -14.37 4.09
CA HIS A 147 -5.93 -14.58 3.56
C HIS A 147 -6.27 -16.07 3.43
N ASN A 148 -5.35 -16.87 2.88
CA ASN A 148 -5.54 -18.31 2.75
C ASN A 148 -5.75 -18.98 4.11
N VAL A 149 -4.90 -18.69 5.10
CA VAL A 149 -5.03 -19.25 6.46
C VAL A 149 -6.38 -18.89 7.07
N CYS A 150 -6.77 -17.61 7.04
CA CYS A 150 -8.05 -17.18 7.56
C CYS A 150 -9.24 -17.85 6.84
N THR A 151 -9.15 -18.09 5.54
CA THR A 151 -10.18 -18.78 4.75
C THR A 151 -10.27 -20.26 5.10
N ILE A 152 -9.12 -20.96 5.16
CA ILE A 152 -9.05 -22.40 5.47
C ILE A 152 -9.61 -22.68 6.86
N PHE A 153 -9.24 -21.89 7.86
CA PHE A 153 -9.66 -22.08 9.25
C PHE A 153 -10.99 -21.39 9.58
N ASN A 154 -11.66 -20.77 8.60
CA ASN A 154 -12.86 -19.97 8.84
C ASN A 154 -14.01 -20.79 9.45
N PHE A 155 -14.13 -22.06 9.10
CA PHE A 155 -15.20 -22.94 9.58
C PHE A 155 -15.14 -23.21 11.09
N LEU A 156 -13.95 -23.07 11.72
CA LEU A 156 -13.77 -23.24 13.15
C LEU A 156 -14.19 -22.01 13.97
N LYS A 157 -14.48 -20.87 13.32
CA LYS A 157 -14.91 -19.68 14.05
C LYS A 157 -16.26 -19.94 14.72
N PRO A 158 -16.49 -19.44 15.95
CA PRO A 158 -17.75 -19.66 16.67
C PRO A 158 -18.98 -19.30 15.84
N GLN A 159 -18.95 -18.15 15.17
CA GLN A 159 -20.04 -17.69 14.29
C GLN A 159 -20.33 -18.62 13.10
N THR A 160 -19.33 -19.33 12.59
CA THR A 160 -19.46 -20.23 11.44
C THR A 160 -19.82 -21.64 11.91
N LEU A 161 -19.20 -22.10 13.01
CA LEU A 161 -19.45 -23.39 13.62
C LEU A 161 -20.89 -23.53 14.15
N LEU A 162 -21.43 -22.45 14.72
CA LEU A 162 -22.84 -22.37 15.17
C LEU A 162 -23.83 -22.12 14.02
N GLY A 163 -23.34 -21.90 12.79
CA GLY A 163 -24.16 -21.75 11.59
C GLY A 163 -24.80 -23.06 11.13
N PRO A 164 -25.30 -23.17 9.90
CA PRO A 164 -25.83 -24.43 9.35
C PRO A 164 -24.79 -25.56 9.31
N ASP A 165 -25.21 -26.80 9.56
CA ASP A 165 -24.31 -27.98 9.53
C ASP A 165 -23.60 -28.14 8.19
N GLU A 166 -24.26 -27.80 7.08
CA GLU A 166 -23.69 -27.85 5.73
C GLU A 166 -22.36 -27.09 5.62
N ILE A 167 -22.24 -25.94 6.31
CA ILE A 167 -21.02 -25.11 6.29
C ILE A 167 -19.90 -25.81 7.05
N THR A 168 -20.19 -26.35 8.23
CA THR A 168 -19.23 -27.09 9.05
C THR A 168 -18.79 -28.39 8.38
N ILE A 169 -19.73 -29.12 7.77
CA ILE A 169 -19.47 -30.35 7.03
C ILE A 169 -18.54 -30.04 5.84
N LYS A 170 -18.92 -29.08 4.99
CA LYS A 170 -18.08 -28.71 3.84
C LYS A 170 -16.69 -28.25 4.27
N GLY A 171 -16.61 -27.32 5.23
CA GLY A 171 -15.34 -26.77 5.69
C GLY A 171 -14.43 -27.83 6.32
N SER A 172 -14.98 -28.75 7.10
CA SER A 172 -14.22 -29.86 7.68
C SER A 172 -13.73 -30.85 6.63
N TYR A 173 -14.56 -31.21 5.63
CA TYR A 173 -14.11 -32.08 4.53
C TYR A 173 -12.98 -31.45 3.71
N ASP A 174 -13.13 -30.18 3.32
CA ASP A 174 -12.08 -29.45 2.59
C ASP A 174 -10.78 -29.38 3.43
N PHE A 175 -10.90 -29.19 4.75
CA PHE A 175 -9.77 -29.15 5.67
C PHE A 175 -9.07 -30.51 5.84
N ILE A 176 -9.83 -31.59 6.01
CA ILE A 176 -9.31 -32.98 6.07
C ILE A 176 -8.57 -33.28 4.76
N GLN A 177 -9.15 -32.92 3.61
CA GLN A 177 -8.52 -33.15 2.32
C GLN A 177 -7.21 -32.37 2.16
N MET A 178 -7.11 -31.17 2.74
CA MET A 178 -5.88 -30.38 2.67
C MET A 178 -4.79 -30.89 3.61
N TYR A 179 -5.17 -31.48 4.76
CA TYR A 179 -4.26 -31.97 5.80
C TYR A 179 -4.44 -33.46 6.07
N GLN A 180 -4.54 -34.29 5.01
CA GLN A 180 -4.84 -35.72 5.11
C GLN A 180 -3.84 -36.52 5.97
N THR A 181 -2.61 -36.04 6.08
CA THR A 181 -1.56 -36.66 6.90
C THR A 181 -1.65 -36.32 8.37
N ASP A 182 -2.30 -35.20 8.71
CA ASP A 182 -2.29 -34.62 10.06
C ASP A 182 -3.66 -34.71 10.75
N ILE A 183 -4.74 -34.87 9.98
CA ILE A 183 -6.12 -34.76 10.45
C ILE A 183 -6.90 -36.05 10.16
N SER A 184 -7.56 -36.58 11.19
CA SER A 184 -8.45 -37.76 11.07
C SER A 184 -9.70 -37.43 10.25
N SER A 185 -10.20 -38.44 9.52
CA SER A 185 -11.51 -38.40 8.85
C SER A 185 -12.68 -38.18 9.81
N ASP A 186 -12.49 -38.43 11.11
CA ASP A 186 -13.52 -38.28 12.14
C ASP A 186 -13.74 -36.83 12.57
N LEU A 187 -12.94 -35.87 12.10
CA LEU A 187 -13.05 -34.47 12.52
C LEU A 187 -14.47 -33.91 12.28
N THR A 188 -15.12 -34.27 11.16
CA THR A 188 -16.48 -33.79 10.85
C THR A 188 -17.50 -34.22 11.90
N SER A 189 -17.50 -35.50 12.31
CA SER A 189 -18.44 -36.01 13.30
C SER A 189 -18.17 -35.41 14.68
N GLN A 190 -16.90 -35.27 15.06
CA GLN A 190 -16.50 -34.63 16.31
C GLN A 190 -16.99 -33.18 16.41
N LEU A 191 -16.89 -32.41 15.32
CA LEU A 191 -17.36 -31.03 15.29
C LEU A 191 -18.88 -30.91 15.42
N LEU A 192 -19.64 -31.84 14.82
CA LEU A 192 -21.10 -31.89 14.97
C LEU A 192 -21.50 -32.22 16.41
N SER A 193 -20.85 -33.20 17.04
CA SER A 193 -21.10 -33.51 18.45
C SER A 193 -20.75 -32.35 19.38
N ILE A 194 -19.63 -31.65 19.15
CA ILE A 194 -19.28 -30.45 19.93
C ILE A 194 -20.35 -29.37 19.77
N LYS A 195 -20.87 -29.19 18.57
CA LYS A 195 -21.91 -28.20 18.28
C LYS A 195 -23.21 -28.50 19.01
N GLU A 196 -23.63 -29.77 19.09
CA GLU A 196 -24.81 -30.18 19.86
C GLU A 196 -24.65 -29.84 21.35
N ILE A 197 -23.45 -30.06 21.91
CA ILE A 197 -23.15 -29.72 23.31
C ILE A 197 -23.20 -28.20 23.54
N ILE A 198 -22.63 -27.39 22.64
CA ILE A 198 -22.61 -25.92 22.78
C ILE A 198 -24.02 -25.32 22.66
N ASN A 199 -24.90 -25.96 21.90
CA ASN A 199 -26.29 -25.51 21.72
C ASN A 199 -27.24 -25.95 22.85
N THR A 200 -26.76 -26.75 23.81
CA THR A 200 -27.51 -27.19 24.99
C THR A 200 -27.34 -26.20 26.14
#